data_AF-A0A7X0RQU9-F1
#
_entry.id   AF-A0A7X0RQU9-F1
#
_cell.length_a   1.000
_cell.length_b   1.000
_cell.length_c   1.000
_cell.angle_alpha   90.00
_cell.angle_beta   90.00
_cell.angle_gamma   90.00
#
_symmetry.space_group_name_H-M   'P 1'
#
loop_
_entity.id
_entity.type
_entity.pdbx_description
1 polymer ?
#
loop_
_entity_poly.entity_id
_entity_poly.type
_entity_poly.pdbx_seq_one_letter_code
_entity_poly.pdbx_strand_id
1 'polypeptide(L)'
;MRENLKKAMSKQVGSWLNWQLILVIAYPLSLLQIVLFWIRFARFEYLRSMNVFIVALHFYVITFYCIVAMIITTATDGKDDNPARDGFLFLGIFFAVIALIFHWIYKAVNDRKLELLDTYYQLAMHPSYTNVNQIAVYTGRSPAAVVLALQFMNQYGLLPVLANEATGELFYDERYQEAAPPEEEWQDTQPHAEAQTVSDNGPLTVECAGCGSKAQIYRDRPAVCEYCATPLSWPAQVS
;
A
#
# COMPACT_ATOMS: atom_id res chain seq x y z
N MET A 1 4.17 22.61 -47.86
CA MET A 1 3.53 22.88 -46.54
C MET A 1 2.33 21.98 -46.26
N ARG A 2 1.33 21.91 -47.16
CA ARG A 2 0.12 21.06 -46.99
C ARG A 2 0.41 19.56 -46.86
N GLU A 3 1.39 19.04 -47.61
CA GLU A 3 1.81 17.63 -47.50
C GLU A 3 2.53 17.32 -46.19
N ASN A 4 3.40 18.22 -45.71
CA ASN A 4 4.08 18.05 -44.42
C ASN A 4 3.07 18.04 -43.26
N LEU A 5 2.01 18.84 -43.36
CA LEU A 5 0.88 18.83 -42.40
C LEU A 5 0.12 17.50 -42.42
N LYS A 6 -0.21 16.96 -43.59
CA LYS A 6 -0.84 15.64 -43.70
C LYS A 6 0.03 14.52 -43.11
N LYS A 7 1.34 14.57 -43.34
CA LYS A 7 2.31 13.59 -42.82
C LYS A 7 2.48 13.68 -41.30
N ALA A 8 2.45 14.89 -40.74
CA ALA A 8 2.46 15.10 -39.28
C ALA A 8 1.18 14.60 -38.63
N MET A 9 0.01 14.90 -39.22
CA MET A 9 -1.28 14.44 -38.73
C MET A 9 -1.44 12.92 -38.79
N SER A 10 -0.99 12.25 -39.86
CA SER A 10 -1.10 10.78 -39.93
C SER A 10 -0.22 10.06 -38.92
N LYS A 11 0.99 10.60 -38.64
CA LYS A 11 1.90 10.07 -37.63
C LYS A 11 1.34 10.23 -36.21
N GLN A 12 0.66 11.35 -35.97
CA GLN A 12 -0.04 11.59 -34.71
C GLN A 12 -1.24 10.64 -34.56
N VAL A 13 -2.11 10.51 -35.57
CA VAL A 13 -3.25 9.56 -35.52
C VAL A 13 -2.81 8.11 -35.29
N GLY A 14 -1.71 7.66 -35.91
CA GLY A 14 -1.15 6.33 -35.68
C GLY A 14 -0.65 6.11 -34.25
N SER A 15 -0.09 7.15 -33.61
CA SER A 15 0.32 7.08 -32.20
C SER A 15 -0.89 6.95 -31.26
N TRP A 16 -2.00 7.62 -31.56
CA TRP A 16 -3.21 7.56 -30.74
C TRP A 16 -3.93 6.21 -30.85
N LEU A 17 -3.91 5.58 -32.04
CA LEU A 17 -4.50 4.25 -32.25
C LEU A 17 -3.82 3.17 -31.39
N ASN A 18 -2.50 3.25 -31.23
CA ASN A 18 -1.73 2.31 -30.41
C ASN A 18 -2.10 2.42 -28.91
N TRP A 19 -2.35 3.64 -28.41
CA TRP A 19 -2.77 3.84 -27.02
C TRP A 19 -4.15 3.24 -26.72
N GLN A 20 -5.08 3.31 -27.66
CA GLN A 20 -6.40 2.71 -27.49
C GLN A 20 -6.33 1.17 -27.40
N LEU A 21 -5.48 0.53 -28.21
CA LEU A 21 -5.27 -0.92 -28.14
C LEU A 21 -4.64 -1.35 -26.81
N ILE A 22 -3.67 -0.60 -26.29
CA ILE A 22 -3.09 -0.86 -24.96
C ILE A 22 -4.18 -0.79 -23.90
N LEU A 23 -5.10 0.17 -23.97
CA LEU A 23 -6.18 0.30 -22.98
C LEU A 23 -7.21 -0.82 -23.07
N VAL A 24 -7.60 -1.23 -24.28
CA VAL A 24 -8.55 -2.34 -24.49
C VAL A 24 -8.00 -3.66 -23.96
N ILE A 25 -6.68 -3.88 -24.01
CA ILE A 25 -6.04 -5.09 -23.48
C ILE A 25 -5.73 -4.93 -21.98
N ALA A 26 -5.25 -3.77 -21.55
CA ALA A 26 -4.87 -3.51 -20.16
C ALA A 26 -6.09 -3.48 -19.23
N TYR A 27 -7.26 -3.06 -19.72
CA TYR A 27 -8.46 -2.94 -18.88
C TYR A 27 -8.99 -4.30 -18.39
N PRO A 28 -9.22 -5.32 -19.24
CA PRO A 28 -9.55 -6.68 -18.77
C PRO A 28 -8.48 -7.26 -17.84
N LEU A 29 -7.20 -7.00 -18.11
CA LEU A 29 -6.11 -7.42 -17.25
C LEU A 29 -6.17 -6.73 -15.87
N SER A 30 -6.55 -5.45 -15.81
CA SER A 30 -6.73 -4.74 -14.55
C SER A 30 -7.89 -5.31 -13.72
N LEU A 31 -9.00 -5.68 -14.36
CA LEU A 31 -10.11 -6.35 -13.70
C LEU A 31 -9.70 -7.74 -13.17
N LEU A 32 -8.95 -8.50 -13.96
CA LEU A 32 -8.40 -9.79 -13.51
C LEU A 32 -7.47 -9.60 -12.31
N GLN A 33 -6.59 -8.59 -12.34
CA GLN A 33 -5.72 -8.24 -11.21
C GLN A 33 -6.53 -7.89 -9.97
N ILE A 34 -7.60 -7.10 -10.08
CA ILE A 34 -8.49 -6.80 -8.94
C ILE A 34 -9.07 -8.10 -8.37
N VAL A 35 -9.57 -9.00 -9.21
CA VAL A 35 -10.16 -10.27 -8.76
C VAL A 35 -9.12 -11.14 -8.08
N LEU A 36 -7.94 -11.30 -8.68
CA LEU A 36 -6.84 -12.08 -8.10
C LEU A 36 -6.36 -11.48 -6.77
N PHE A 37 -6.28 -10.15 -6.70
CA PHE A 37 -5.96 -9.43 -5.48
C PHE A 37 -7.04 -9.66 -4.41
N TRP A 38 -8.32 -9.59 -4.80
CA TRP A 38 -9.42 -9.82 -3.88
C TRP A 38 -9.40 -11.25 -3.32
N ILE A 39 -9.16 -12.27 -4.15
CA ILE A 39 -9.04 -13.67 -3.71
C ILE A 39 -7.83 -13.84 -2.78
N ARG A 40 -6.66 -13.34 -3.18
CA ARG A 40 -5.41 -13.52 -2.41
C ARG A 40 -5.47 -12.81 -1.06
N PHE A 41 -6.10 -11.64 -1.01
CA PHE A 41 -6.13 -10.79 0.17
C PHE A 41 -7.46 -10.80 0.92
N ALA A 42 -8.42 -11.66 0.53
CA ALA A 42 -9.69 -11.85 1.26
C ALA A 42 -9.48 -12.22 2.73
N ARG A 43 -8.36 -12.91 3.05
CA ARG A 43 -8.01 -13.30 4.42
C ARG A 43 -7.55 -12.15 5.31
N PHE A 44 -7.19 -11.00 4.73
CA PHE A 44 -6.58 -9.89 5.47
C PHE A 44 -7.57 -8.72 5.60
N GLU A 45 -8.24 -8.67 6.75
CA GLU A 45 -9.29 -7.68 7.00
C GLU A 45 -8.78 -6.23 6.92
N TYR A 46 -7.53 -5.99 7.32
CA TYR A 46 -6.90 -4.66 7.24
C TYR A 46 -6.62 -4.18 5.81
N LEU A 47 -6.56 -5.08 4.82
CA LEU A 47 -6.40 -4.74 3.39
C LEU A 47 -7.74 -4.57 2.68
N ARG A 48 -8.86 -4.88 3.35
CA ARG A 48 -10.20 -4.77 2.77
C ARG A 48 -10.53 -3.34 2.35
N SER A 49 -10.13 -2.32 3.11
CA SER A 49 -10.36 -0.92 2.71
C SER A 49 -9.60 -0.58 1.42
N MET A 50 -8.37 -1.07 1.27
CA MET A 50 -7.55 -0.85 0.07
C MET A 50 -8.19 -1.48 -1.17
N ASN A 51 -8.77 -2.68 -1.04
CA ASN A 51 -9.50 -3.32 -2.14
C ASN A 51 -10.68 -2.46 -2.61
N VAL A 52 -11.48 -1.96 -1.67
CA VAL A 52 -12.64 -1.11 -2.00
C VAL A 52 -12.20 0.21 -2.65
N PHE A 53 -11.10 0.80 -2.16
CA PHE A 53 -10.50 1.99 -2.77
C PHE A 53 -10.05 1.75 -4.22
N ILE A 54 -9.34 0.65 -4.47
CA ILE A 54 -8.88 0.28 -5.82
C ILE A 54 -10.08 0.12 -6.76
N VAL A 55 -11.16 -0.53 -6.31
CA VAL A 55 -12.39 -0.66 -7.12
C VAL A 55 -12.99 0.71 -7.43
N ALA A 56 -13.09 1.61 -6.44
CA ALA A 56 -13.58 2.98 -6.66
C ALA A 56 -12.70 3.71 -7.69
N LEU A 57 -11.37 3.60 -7.57
CA LEU A 57 -10.41 4.20 -8.48
C LEU A 57 -10.60 3.71 -9.93
N HIS A 58 -10.86 2.43 -10.14
CA HIS A 58 -11.13 1.89 -11.47
C HIS A 58 -12.38 2.54 -12.09
N PHE A 59 -13.46 2.70 -11.34
CA PHE A 59 -14.66 3.38 -11.84
C PHE A 59 -14.43 4.87 -12.12
N TYR A 60 -13.60 5.56 -11.33
CA TYR A 60 -13.19 6.93 -11.66
C TYR A 60 -12.40 7.01 -12.97
N VAL A 61 -11.48 6.06 -13.20
CA VAL A 61 -10.70 5.99 -14.44
C VAL A 61 -11.61 5.75 -15.65
N ILE A 62 -12.59 4.84 -15.55
CA ILE A 62 -13.58 4.60 -16.63
C ILE A 62 -14.41 5.86 -16.89
N THR A 63 -14.86 6.53 -15.82
CA THR A 63 -15.61 7.79 -15.90
C THR A 63 -14.81 8.86 -16.63
N PHE A 64 -13.53 9.02 -16.28
CA PHE A 64 -12.62 9.94 -16.94
C PHE A 64 -12.50 9.64 -18.44
N TYR A 65 -12.37 8.36 -18.83
CA TYR A 65 -12.34 7.98 -20.24
C TYR A 65 -13.65 8.26 -20.97
N CYS A 66 -14.81 8.08 -20.33
CA CYS A 66 -16.10 8.44 -20.92
C CYS A 66 -16.17 9.96 -21.20
N ILE A 67 -15.69 10.78 -20.27
CA ILE A 67 -15.62 12.24 -20.44
C ILE A 67 -14.68 12.62 -21.60
N VAL A 68 -13.49 12.00 -21.67
CA VAL A 68 -12.54 12.25 -22.77
C VAL A 68 -13.15 11.84 -24.12
N ALA A 69 -13.80 10.68 -24.20
CA ALA A 69 -14.47 10.22 -25.42
C ALA A 69 -15.63 11.16 -25.83
N MET A 70 -16.39 11.68 -24.86
CA MET A 70 -17.43 12.68 -25.08
C MET A 70 -16.83 14.00 -25.64
N ILE A 71 -15.70 14.47 -25.10
CA ILE A 71 -15.02 15.68 -25.61
C ILE A 71 -14.53 15.46 -27.04
N ILE A 72 -13.91 14.31 -27.32
CA ILE A 72 -13.39 13.98 -28.67
C ILE A 72 -14.55 13.93 -29.67
N THR A 73 -15.64 13.23 -29.36
CA THR A 73 -16.81 13.13 -30.25
C THR A 73 -17.45 14.49 -30.52
N THR A 74 -17.52 15.35 -29.50
CA THR A 74 -17.99 16.74 -29.64
C THR A 74 -17.09 17.56 -30.56
N ALA A 75 -15.76 17.38 -30.45
CA ALA A 75 -14.79 18.10 -31.26
C ALA A 75 -14.73 17.61 -32.72
N THR A 76 -15.04 16.34 -33.00
CA THR A 76 -14.90 15.77 -34.35
C THR A 76 -16.14 15.91 -35.22
N ASP A 77 -17.35 15.75 -34.68
CA ASP A 77 -18.57 15.72 -35.49
C ASP A 77 -19.19 17.12 -35.68
N GLY A 78 -19.01 18.04 -34.71
CA GLY A 78 -19.54 19.40 -34.77
C GLY A 78 -21.06 19.52 -34.87
N LYS A 79 -21.78 18.40 -34.84
CA LYS A 79 -23.24 18.31 -34.86
C LYS A 79 -23.78 18.11 -33.46
N ASP A 80 -24.86 18.81 -33.16
CA ASP A 80 -25.48 18.79 -31.84
C ASP A 80 -26.25 17.49 -31.55
N ASP A 81 -26.51 16.65 -32.55
CA ASP A 81 -27.34 15.43 -32.47
C ASP A 81 -26.52 14.12 -32.53
N ASN A 82 -25.30 14.11 -32.01
CA ASN A 82 -24.46 12.92 -32.01
C ASN A 82 -24.87 11.91 -30.91
N PRO A 83 -25.48 10.75 -31.25
CA PRO A 83 -25.92 9.77 -30.25
C PRO A 83 -24.75 9.14 -29.47
N ALA A 84 -23.53 9.13 -30.04
CA ALA A 84 -22.36 8.64 -29.33
C ALA A 84 -21.98 9.54 -28.15
N ARG A 85 -22.09 10.87 -28.32
CA ARG A 85 -21.83 11.85 -27.26
C ARG A 85 -22.76 11.61 -26.07
N ASP A 86 -24.05 11.49 -26.35
CA ASP A 86 -25.08 11.30 -25.33
C ASP A 86 -24.91 9.93 -24.64
N GLY A 87 -24.53 8.90 -25.39
CA GLY A 87 -24.17 7.58 -24.85
C GLY A 87 -22.97 7.63 -23.89
N PHE A 88 -21.88 8.33 -24.26
CA PHE A 88 -20.72 8.49 -23.37
C PHE A 88 -21.04 9.32 -22.14
N LEU A 89 -21.89 10.35 -22.25
CA LEU A 89 -22.34 11.14 -21.12
C LEU A 89 -23.13 10.26 -20.13
N PHE A 90 -24.12 9.50 -20.60
CA PHE A 90 -24.90 8.60 -19.77
C PHE A 90 -24.01 7.55 -19.09
N LEU A 91 -23.11 6.92 -19.85
CA LEU A 91 -22.18 5.91 -19.33
C LEU A 91 -21.22 6.51 -18.29
N GLY A 92 -20.71 7.72 -18.54
CA GLY A 92 -19.86 8.45 -17.61
C GLY A 92 -20.57 8.75 -16.29
N ILE A 93 -21.81 9.25 -16.35
CA ILE A 93 -22.63 9.51 -15.15
C ILE A 93 -22.89 8.21 -14.39
N PHE A 94 -23.26 7.13 -15.09
CA PHE A 94 -23.51 5.82 -14.48
C PHE A 94 -22.29 5.31 -13.69
N PHE A 95 -21.11 5.32 -14.30
CA PHE A 95 -19.88 4.89 -13.61
C PHE A 95 -19.43 5.86 -12.52
N ALA A 96 -19.68 7.17 -12.67
CA ALA A 96 -19.39 8.14 -11.63
C ALA A 96 -20.18 7.84 -10.35
N VAL A 97 -21.48 7.52 -10.49
CA VAL A 97 -22.33 7.13 -9.36
C VAL A 97 -21.80 5.87 -8.67
N ILE A 98 -21.42 4.85 -9.44
CA ILE A 98 -20.83 3.63 -8.89
C ILE A 98 -19.52 3.94 -8.16
N ALA A 99 -18.64 4.76 -8.74
CA ALA A 99 -17.38 5.18 -8.13
C ALA A 99 -17.60 5.86 -6.78
N LEU A 100 -18.59 6.76 -6.70
CA LEU A 100 -18.97 7.46 -5.47
C LEU A 100 -19.50 6.50 -4.40
N ILE A 101 -20.33 5.52 -4.78
CA ILE A 101 -20.82 4.49 -3.85
C ILE A 101 -19.64 3.71 -3.25
N PHE A 102 -18.73 3.21 -4.09
CA PHE A 102 -17.55 2.47 -3.60
C PHE A 102 -16.62 3.36 -2.78
N HIS A 103 -16.44 4.63 -3.15
CA HIS A 103 -15.65 5.58 -2.37
C HIS A 103 -16.25 5.82 -0.98
N TRP A 104 -17.59 5.91 -0.88
CA TRP A 104 -18.26 6.06 0.41
C TRP A 104 -18.14 4.80 1.27
N ILE A 105 -18.30 3.61 0.68
CA ILE A 105 -18.03 2.34 1.36
C ILE A 105 -16.58 2.28 1.84
N TYR A 106 -15.62 2.69 0.99
CA TYR A 106 -14.21 2.75 1.35
C TYR A 106 -14.01 3.62 2.59
N LYS A 107 -14.56 4.83 2.60
CA LYS A 107 -14.47 5.75 3.73
C LYS A 107 -15.02 5.10 5.00
N ALA A 108 -16.23 4.55 4.96
CA ALA A 108 -16.84 3.91 6.12
C ALA A 108 -16.04 2.69 6.65
N VAL A 109 -15.47 1.87 5.76
CA VAL A 109 -14.63 0.73 6.16
C VAL A 109 -13.28 1.21 6.70
N ASN A 110 -12.71 2.26 6.12
CA ASN A 110 -11.44 2.82 6.55
C ASN A 110 -11.55 3.46 7.94
N ASP A 111 -12.63 4.20 8.21
CA ASP A 111 -12.88 4.83 9.51
C ASP A 111 -12.99 3.77 10.61
N ARG A 112 -13.76 2.69 10.38
CA ARG A 112 -13.84 1.54 11.32
C ARG A 112 -12.50 0.85 11.52
N LYS A 113 -11.68 0.76 10.47
CA LYS A 113 -10.32 0.21 10.57
C LYS A 113 -9.45 1.09 11.48
N LEU A 114 -9.50 2.41 11.32
CA LEU A 114 -8.72 3.35 12.13
C LEU A 114 -9.14 3.28 13.60
N GLU A 115 -10.44 3.21 13.89
CA GLU A 115 -10.98 3.02 15.25
C GLU A 115 -10.48 1.70 15.88
N LEU A 116 -10.43 0.62 15.11
CA LEU A 116 -9.91 -0.66 15.58
C LEU A 116 -8.40 -0.61 15.85
N LEU A 117 -7.63 0.07 15.00
CA LEU A 117 -6.19 0.26 15.21
C LEU A 117 -5.90 1.12 16.45
N ASP A 118 -6.70 2.16 16.67
CA ASP A 118 -6.63 2.97 17.89
C ASP A 118 -6.94 2.13 19.14
N THR A 119 -7.96 1.27 19.06
CA THR A 119 -8.28 0.32 20.13
C THR A 119 -7.11 -0.63 20.42
N TYR A 120 -6.46 -1.18 19.38
CA TYR A 120 -5.28 -2.02 19.57
C TYR A 120 -4.11 -1.25 20.19
N TYR A 121 -3.90 0.01 19.81
CA TYR A 121 -2.89 0.87 20.41
C TYR A 121 -3.13 1.04 21.91
N GLN A 122 -4.35 1.43 22.28
CA GLN A 122 -4.72 1.67 23.68
C GLN A 122 -4.55 0.41 24.54
N LEU A 123 -4.97 -0.76 24.01
CA LEU A 123 -4.87 -2.02 24.74
C LEU A 123 -3.43 -2.50 24.87
N ALA A 124 -2.64 -2.45 23.78
CA ALA A 124 -1.26 -2.91 23.79
C ALA A 124 -0.33 -2.04 24.66
N MET A 125 -0.66 -0.76 24.82
CA MET A 125 0.08 0.15 25.71
C MET A 125 -0.38 0.07 27.17
N HIS A 126 -1.50 -0.60 27.47
CA HIS A 126 -2.04 -0.65 28.82
C HIS A 126 -1.38 -1.79 29.63
N PRO A 127 -0.83 -1.52 30.84
CA PRO A 127 -0.01 -2.48 31.59
C PRO A 127 -0.70 -3.81 31.92
N SER A 128 -2.03 -3.82 31.99
CA SER A 128 -2.81 -5.02 32.32
C SER A 128 -2.95 -6.03 31.16
N TYR A 129 -2.64 -5.64 29.93
CA TYR A 129 -2.75 -6.52 28.76
C TYR A 129 -1.36 -6.95 28.33
N THR A 130 -0.90 -8.10 28.84
CA THR A 130 0.42 -8.65 28.51
C THR A 130 0.36 -9.75 27.47
N ASN A 131 -0.85 -10.19 27.10
CA ASN A 131 -1.05 -11.28 26.16
C ASN A 131 -2.10 -10.94 25.08
N VAL A 132 -1.79 -11.30 23.83
CA VAL A 132 -2.63 -11.14 22.65
C VAL A 132 -4.01 -11.77 22.83
N ASN A 133 -4.13 -12.88 23.55
CA ASN A 133 -5.42 -13.52 23.78
C ASN A 133 -6.39 -12.61 24.57
N GLN A 134 -5.88 -11.76 25.48
CA GLN A 134 -6.70 -10.82 26.22
C GLN A 134 -7.23 -9.71 25.30
N ILE A 135 -6.37 -9.20 24.42
CA ILE A 135 -6.74 -8.21 23.39
C ILE A 135 -7.75 -8.82 22.41
N ALA A 136 -7.54 -10.07 22.02
CA ALA A 136 -8.44 -10.83 21.13
C ALA A 136 -9.84 -10.99 21.74
N VAL A 137 -9.93 -11.37 23.02
CA VAL A 137 -11.20 -11.47 23.75
C VAL A 137 -11.90 -10.11 23.83
N TYR A 138 -11.16 -9.04 24.14
CA TYR A 138 -11.74 -7.70 24.25
C TYR A 138 -12.27 -7.17 22.90
N THR A 139 -11.50 -7.38 21.83
CA THR A 139 -11.84 -6.87 20.49
C THR A 139 -12.76 -7.80 19.70
N GLY A 140 -13.04 -9.00 20.22
CA GLY A 140 -13.85 -10.02 19.53
C GLY A 140 -13.18 -10.56 18.27
N ARG A 141 -11.84 -10.49 18.17
CA ARG A 141 -11.05 -10.92 17.01
C ARG A 141 -10.28 -12.19 17.30
N SER A 142 -9.84 -12.90 16.26
CA SER A 142 -8.99 -14.06 16.44
C SER A 142 -7.58 -13.62 16.89
N PRO A 143 -6.89 -14.39 17.75
CA PRO A 143 -5.54 -14.05 18.20
C PRO A 143 -4.57 -13.82 17.02
N ALA A 144 -4.64 -14.64 15.98
CA ALA A 144 -3.83 -14.49 14.78
C ALA A 144 -4.06 -13.15 14.05
N ALA A 145 -5.31 -12.67 14.00
CA ALA A 145 -5.61 -11.37 13.40
C ALA A 145 -5.06 -10.21 14.25
N VAL A 146 -5.08 -10.35 15.58
CA VAL A 146 -4.50 -9.36 16.50
C VAL A 146 -2.98 -9.32 16.37
N VAL A 147 -2.30 -10.47 16.37
CA VAL A 147 -0.84 -10.54 16.15
C VAL A 147 -0.46 -9.80 14.86
N LEU A 148 -1.14 -10.11 13.76
CA LEU A 148 -0.86 -9.49 12.47
C LEU A 148 -1.09 -7.97 12.48
N ALA A 149 -2.14 -7.50 13.17
CA ALA A 149 -2.42 -6.08 13.29
C ALA A 149 -1.34 -5.35 14.13
N LEU A 150 -0.90 -5.95 15.24
CA LEU A 150 0.16 -5.40 16.09
C LEU A 150 1.51 -5.37 15.36
N GLN A 151 1.86 -6.44 14.65
CA GLN A 151 3.06 -6.49 13.81
C GLN A 151 3.02 -5.42 12.71
N PHE A 152 1.87 -5.26 12.05
CA PHE A 152 1.67 -4.18 11.08
C PHE A 152 1.89 -2.81 11.74
N MET A 153 1.27 -2.54 12.89
CA MET A 153 1.44 -1.26 13.59
C MET A 153 2.90 -1.01 13.98
N ASN A 154 3.60 -2.02 14.47
CA ASN A 154 5.02 -1.91 14.80
C ASN A 154 5.88 -1.64 13.55
N GLN A 155 5.64 -2.34 12.44
CA GLN A 155 6.37 -2.14 11.19
C GLN A 155 6.27 -0.71 10.66
N TYR A 156 5.11 -0.07 10.81
CA TYR A 156 4.88 1.32 10.38
C TYR A 156 5.21 2.35 11.46
N GLY A 157 5.84 1.92 12.56
CA GLY A 157 6.26 2.82 13.64
C GLY A 157 5.10 3.39 14.47
N LEU A 158 3.92 2.77 14.41
CA LEU A 158 2.72 3.18 15.14
C LEU A 158 2.66 2.61 16.56
N LEU A 159 3.43 1.55 16.85
CA LEU A 159 3.43 0.88 18.16
C LEU A 159 4.82 0.33 18.52
N PRO A 160 5.33 0.60 19.73
CA PRO A 160 6.63 0.09 20.19
C PRO A 160 6.54 -1.33 20.78
N VAL A 161 5.51 -2.11 20.43
CA VAL A 161 5.25 -3.43 21.01
C VAL A 161 5.19 -4.46 19.90
N LEU A 162 5.82 -5.60 20.15
CA LEU A 162 5.83 -6.79 19.32
C LEU A 162 5.03 -7.90 20.01
N ALA A 163 4.43 -8.77 19.20
CA ALA A 163 3.69 -9.93 19.68
C ALA A 163 4.43 -11.21 19.28
N ASN A 164 4.67 -12.09 20.24
CA ASN A 164 5.28 -13.40 19.98
C ASN A 164 4.23 -14.31 19.34
N GLU A 165 4.50 -14.81 18.14
CA GLU A 165 3.55 -15.67 17.43
C GLU A 165 3.27 -17.01 18.14
N ALA A 166 4.25 -17.54 18.86
CA ALA A 166 4.16 -18.83 19.53
C ALA A 166 3.47 -18.73 20.90
N THR A 167 3.80 -17.72 21.70
CA THR A 167 3.28 -17.56 23.07
C THR A 167 2.12 -16.57 23.17
N GLY A 168 1.97 -15.68 22.20
CA GLY A 168 1.04 -14.56 22.25
C GLY A 168 1.43 -13.50 23.26
N GLU A 169 2.64 -13.54 23.84
CA GLU A 169 3.09 -12.52 24.78
C GLU A 169 3.51 -11.24 24.06
N LEU A 170 3.23 -10.10 24.70
CA LEU A 170 3.61 -8.78 24.23
C LEU A 170 4.93 -8.36 24.84
N PHE A 171 5.86 -7.87 24.02
CA PHE A 171 7.17 -7.37 24.45
C PHE A 171 7.48 -6.04 23.77
N TYR A 172 8.19 -5.16 24.47
CA TYR A 172 8.60 -3.88 23.90
C TYR A 172 9.73 -4.09 22.88
N ASP A 173 9.64 -3.36 21.78
CA ASP A 173 10.63 -3.35 20.73
C ASP A 173 11.82 -2.47 21.17
N GLU A 174 12.98 -3.08 21.33
CA GLU A 174 14.23 -2.43 21.76
C GLU A 174 14.63 -1.26 20.84
N ARG A 175 14.19 -1.27 19.57
CA ARG A 175 14.41 -0.16 18.63
C ARG A 175 13.85 1.18 19.14
N TYR A 176 12.85 1.14 20.01
CA TYR A 176 12.29 2.34 20.64
C TYR A 176 13.01 2.74 21.92
N GLN A 177 13.73 1.84 22.58
CA GLN A 177 14.53 2.18 23.76
C GLN A 177 15.79 2.97 23.37
N GLU A 178 16.41 2.66 22.23
CA GLU A 178 17.57 3.42 21.73
C GLU A 178 17.21 4.77 21.10
N ALA A 179 15.95 4.94 20.68
CA ALA A 179 15.47 6.18 20.05
C ALA A 179 14.92 7.20 21.06
N ALA A 180 14.85 6.85 22.35
CA ALA A 180 14.59 7.84 23.38
C ALA A 180 15.75 8.86 23.33
N PRO A 181 15.47 10.17 23.16
CA PRO A 181 16.53 11.15 23.29
C PRO A 181 17.21 10.89 24.63
N PRO A 182 18.55 10.86 24.69
CA PRO A 182 19.23 10.71 25.97
C PRO A 182 18.59 11.73 26.90
N GLU A 183 18.00 11.27 28.00
CA GLU A 183 17.54 12.17 29.04
C GLU A 183 18.72 13.11 29.25
N GLU A 184 18.52 14.42 28.99
CA GLU A 184 19.53 15.44 29.25
C GLU A 184 19.73 15.45 30.76
N GLU A 185 20.51 14.49 31.24
CA GLU A 185 21.07 14.46 32.55
C GLU A 185 22.02 15.66 32.57
N TRP A 186 21.60 16.71 33.28
CA TRP A 186 22.44 17.85 33.60
C TRP A 186 23.61 17.37 34.46
N GLN A 187 24.57 16.70 33.85
CA GLN A 187 25.83 16.31 34.47
C GLN A 187 26.91 17.29 34.00
N ASP A 188 27.30 18.15 34.94
CA ASP A 188 28.51 18.97 34.89
C ASP A 188 29.69 18.14 34.35
N THR A 189 30.14 18.49 33.16
CA THR A 189 31.15 17.74 32.44
C THR A 189 32.55 18.09 32.96
N GLN A 190 33.25 17.13 33.56
CA GLN A 190 34.72 17.07 33.49
C GLN A 190 35.14 16.10 32.37
N PRO A 191 36.17 16.42 31.58
CA PRO A 191 36.55 15.61 30.42
C PRO A 191 37.52 14.50 30.82
N HIS A 192 37.17 13.25 30.50
CA HIS A 192 38.15 12.18 30.34
C HIS A 192 37.99 11.49 28.99
N ALA A 193 39.13 11.16 28.41
CA ALA A 193 39.37 10.84 27.02
C ALA A 193 39.16 9.34 26.68
N GLU A 194 38.79 9.15 25.41
CA GLU A 194 39.12 8.04 24.50
C GLU A 194 38.74 6.58 24.84
N ALA A 195 37.89 6.00 23.97
CA ALA A 195 38.31 4.95 23.03
C ALA A 195 37.23 4.71 21.96
N GLN A 196 37.50 5.07 20.70
CA GLN A 196 36.66 4.71 19.55
C GLN A 196 37.13 3.36 18.99
N THR A 197 36.27 2.35 19.02
CA THR A 197 36.42 1.13 18.22
C THR A 197 35.66 1.31 16.90
N VAL A 198 36.41 1.40 15.80
CA VAL A 198 35.89 1.42 14.43
C VAL A 198 35.34 0.02 14.10
N SER A 199 34.02 -0.12 13.97
CA SER A 199 33.36 -1.33 13.45
C SER A 199 33.08 -1.15 11.96
N ASP A 200 33.68 -2.02 11.15
CA ASP A 200 33.63 -2.05 9.69
C ASP A 200 32.37 -2.78 9.21
N ASN A 201 31.20 -2.11 9.29
CA ASN A 201 29.88 -2.66 8.94
C ASN A 201 29.25 -1.92 7.75
N GLY A 202 29.83 -2.09 6.56
CA GLY A 202 29.29 -1.55 5.31
C GLY A 202 28.00 -2.24 4.82
N PRO A 203 27.17 -1.54 4.02
CA PRO A 203 25.94 -2.11 3.45
C PRO A 203 26.25 -3.22 2.43
N LEU A 204 25.49 -4.31 2.48
CA LEU A 204 25.56 -5.47 1.59
C LEU A 204 24.29 -5.56 0.74
N THR A 205 24.42 -5.91 -0.54
CA THR A 205 23.25 -6.16 -1.39
C THR A 205 22.90 -7.64 -1.39
N VAL A 206 21.66 -7.99 -1.05
CA VAL A 206 21.12 -9.36 -1.08
C VAL A 206 19.91 -9.46 -2.00
N GLU A 207 19.70 -10.63 -2.60
CA GLU A 207 18.55 -10.91 -3.46
C GLU A 207 17.47 -11.66 -2.68
N CYS A 208 16.22 -11.20 -2.78
CA CYS A 208 15.11 -11.78 -2.04
C CYS A 208 14.69 -13.14 -2.62
N ALA A 209 14.67 -14.17 -1.78
CA ALA A 209 14.20 -15.51 -2.17
C ALA A 209 12.71 -15.57 -2.55
N GLY A 210 11.89 -14.61 -2.09
CA GLY A 210 10.46 -14.60 -2.37
C GLY A 210 10.08 -13.98 -3.73
N CYS A 211 10.75 -12.90 -4.14
CA CYS A 211 10.36 -12.15 -5.34
C CYS A 211 11.53 -11.74 -6.25
N GLY A 212 12.78 -12.10 -5.93
CA GLY A 212 13.96 -11.78 -6.74
C GLY A 212 14.42 -10.31 -6.71
N SER A 213 13.83 -9.47 -5.85
CA SER A 213 14.25 -8.07 -5.73
C SER A 213 15.59 -7.98 -5.00
N LYS A 214 16.47 -7.06 -5.42
CA LYS A 214 17.72 -6.76 -4.71
C LYS A 214 17.48 -5.68 -3.65
N ALA A 215 17.99 -5.89 -2.45
CA ALA A 215 17.87 -4.95 -1.32
C ALA A 215 19.22 -4.78 -0.61
N GLN A 216 19.50 -3.59 -0.07
CA GLN A 216 20.68 -3.34 0.75
C GLN A 216 20.36 -3.60 2.22
N ILE A 217 21.18 -4.41 2.88
CA ILE A 217 21.05 -4.79 4.29
C ILE A 217 22.38 -4.55 5.02
N TYR A 218 22.33 -4.39 6.34
CA TYR A 218 23.50 -4.30 7.20
C TYR A 218 23.68 -5.63 7.95
N ARG A 219 24.93 -6.11 8.15
CA ARG A 219 25.23 -7.46 8.69
C ARG A 219 24.54 -7.77 10.02
N ASP A 220 24.33 -6.76 10.84
CA ASP A 220 23.81 -6.92 12.20
C ASP A 220 22.36 -6.43 12.34
N ARG A 221 21.67 -6.11 11.23
CA ARG A 221 20.26 -5.71 11.27
C ARG A 221 19.39 -6.70 10.49
N PRO A 222 18.37 -7.29 11.13
CA PRO A 222 17.37 -8.07 10.40
C PRO A 222 16.64 -7.13 9.43
N ALA A 223 16.50 -7.59 8.18
CA ALA A 223 15.82 -6.84 7.13
C ALA A 223 14.78 -7.72 6.45
N VAL A 224 13.73 -7.10 5.91
CA VAL A 224 12.67 -7.76 5.16
C VAL A 224 12.58 -7.14 3.76
N CYS A 225 12.21 -7.94 2.77
CA CYS A 225 12.01 -7.45 1.42
C CYS A 225 10.86 -6.44 1.36
N GLU A 226 11.11 -5.25 0.79
CA GLU A 226 10.11 -4.19 0.63
C GLU A 226 8.92 -4.59 -0.27
N TYR A 227 9.11 -5.56 -1.16
CA TYR A 227 8.11 -5.96 -2.15
C TYR A 227 7.20 -7.10 -1.69
N CYS A 228 7.75 -8.09 -0.98
CA CYS A 228 7.01 -9.31 -0.61
C CYS A 228 7.08 -9.65 0.89
N ALA A 229 7.74 -8.82 1.69
CA ALA A 229 7.92 -8.99 3.14
C ALA A 229 8.61 -10.30 3.56
N THR A 230 9.27 -11.02 2.62
CA THR A 230 10.08 -12.19 2.96
C THR A 230 11.33 -11.74 3.73
N PRO A 231 11.67 -12.38 4.87
CA PRO A 231 12.88 -12.05 5.61
C PRO A 231 14.13 -12.25 4.76
N LEU A 232 15.03 -11.29 4.82
CA LEU A 232 16.32 -11.29 4.15
C LEU A 232 17.37 -11.76 5.15
N SER A 233 17.95 -12.94 4.91
CA SER A 233 19.00 -13.50 5.76
C SER A 233 20.34 -13.55 5.01
N TRP A 234 21.42 -13.19 5.70
CA TRP A 234 22.80 -13.41 5.23
C TRP A 234 23.50 -14.46 6.11
N PRO A 235 24.28 -15.41 5.54
CA PRO A 235 24.47 -15.65 4.12
C PRO A 235 23.22 -16.23 3.45
N ALA A 236 23.06 -15.98 2.15
CA ALA A 236 22.01 -16.61 1.36
C ALA A 236 22.17 -18.14 1.47
N GLN A 237 21.20 -18.82 2.08
CA GLN A 237 21.20 -20.28 2.10
C GLN A 237 20.96 -20.74 0.65
N VAL A 238 22.04 -21.20 0.01
CA VAL A 238 21.98 -21.84 -1.30
C VAL A 238 21.33 -23.20 -1.10
N SER A 239 20.06 -23.32 -1.48
CA SER A 239 19.37 -24.60 -1.67
C SER A 239 19.40 -25.00 -3.14
#